data_AF-A0A7C3L1L3-F1
#
_entry.id   AF-A0A7C3L1L3-F1
#
_cell.length_a   1.000
_cell.length_b   1.000
_cell.length_c   1.000
_cell.angle_alpha   90.00
_cell.angle_beta   90.00
_cell.angle_gamma   90.00
#
_symmetry.space_group_name_H-M   'P 1'
#
loop_
_entity.id
_entity.type
_entity.pdbx_description
1 polymer ?
#
loop_
_entity_poly.entity_id
_entity_poly.type
_entity_poly.pdbx_seq_one_letter_code
_entity_poly.pdbx_strand_id
1 'polypeptide(L)'
;MTRRTMVGAALVACVLASQANATNTIRNAFTARYPTTTLLTRTTAATGSACYVCHQPPNTSAAGNCYKDALTARLNAGRTAAQAIADVENMDSDGDGVSNLDEITAPRADMPGQIGYNPGLIGPTGADPCSANSSTPVTNQLETPPPPRCVADFDDGSGTGTPDGGVTIDDLLYYLGIFEQGVTAADVDDGSATGTPDGGVTIDDLLYFLIRFEAGC
;
A
#
# COMPACT_ATOMS: atom_id res chain seq x y z
N MET A 1 51.78 21.71 50.76
CA MET A 1 50.60 20.83 50.70
C MET A 1 49.36 21.69 50.59
N THR A 2 48.83 21.90 49.38
CA THR A 2 47.46 22.41 49.20
C THR A 2 46.97 22.01 47.81
N ARG A 3 46.26 20.87 47.75
CA ARG A 3 45.58 20.38 46.53
C ARG A 3 44.40 21.31 46.23
N ARG A 4 44.36 21.88 45.04
CA ARG A 4 43.15 22.50 44.49
C ARG A 4 42.37 21.47 43.69
N THR A 5 41.16 21.23 44.16
CA THR A 5 40.14 20.33 43.64
C THR A 5 39.66 20.82 42.26
N MET A 6 39.71 19.96 41.23
CA MET A 6 38.98 20.17 39.99
C MET A 6 37.51 19.82 40.23
N VAL A 7 36.59 20.74 39.94
CA VAL A 7 35.15 20.45 39.84
C VAL A 7 34.85 20.14 38.38
N GLY A 8 34.39 18.92 38.12
CA GLY A 8 34.10 18.40 36.79
C GLY A 8 32.86 19.04 36.16
N ALA A 9 32.98 19.36 34.88
CA ALA A 9 31.85 19.58 33.99
C ALA A 9 31.61 18.29 33.20
N ALA A 10 30.50 17.60 33.48
CA ALA A 10 30.03 16.51 32.65
C ALA A 10 28.50 16.45 32.72
N LEU A 11 27.82 17.11 31.80
CA LEU A 11 26.37 16.99 31.65
C LEU A 11 25.89 17.39 30.25
N VAL A 12 26.38 16.71 29.20
CA VAL A 12 25.71 16.70 27.88
C VAL A 12 26.06 15.40 27.14
N ALA A 13 25.27 14.33 27.30
CA ALA A 13 25.37 13.13 26.43
C ALA A 13 24.15 12.16 26.56
N CYS A 14 22.90 12.63 26.53
CA CYS A 14 21.75 11.72 26.71
C CYS A 14 20.54 11.93 25.78
N VAL A 15 20.73 12.42 24.55
CA VAL A 15 19.60 12.61 23.59
C VAL A 15 19.77 11.81 22.28
N LEU A 16 20.93 11.19 22.03
CA LEU A 16 21.17 10.49 20.74
C LEU A 16 20.74 9.01 20.74
N ALA A 17 20.57 8.37 21.91
CA ALA A 17 20.26 6.94 21.99
C ALA A 17 18.77 6.59 21.80
N SER A 18 17.86 7.55 21.96
CA SER A 18 16.41 7.32 21.87
C SER A 18 15.91 7.15 20.43
N GLN A 19 16.48 7.89 19.48
CA GLN A 19 16.01 7.89 18.09
C GLN A 19 16.29 6.56 17.37
N ALA A 20 17.47 5.96 17.59
CA ALA A 20 17.83 4.67 17.01
C ALA A 20 16.94 3.51 17.54
N ASN A 21 16.42 3.63 18.77
CA ASN A 21 15.56 2.62 19.39
C ASN A 21 14.12 2.66 18.85
N ALA A 22 13.59 3.85 18.55
CA ALA A 22 12.24 4.01 18.02
C ALA A 22 12.10 3.43 16.60
N THR A 23 13.07 3.66 15.71
CA THR A 23 13.07 3.13 14.33
C THR A 23 13.17 1.60 14.30
N ASN A 24 13.95 1.01 15.21
CA ASN A 24 14.01 -0.44 15.37
C ASN A 24 12.69 -1.02 15.88
N THR A 25 11.92 -0.27 16.67
CA THR A 25 10.64 -0.76 17.21
C THR A 25 9.56 -0.84 16.14
N ILE A 26 9.44 0.17 15.26
CA ILE A 26 8.47 0.13 14.15
C ILE A 26 8.84 -0.96 13.16
N ARG A 27 10.11 -1.06 12.75
CA ARG A 27 10.56 -2.12 11.83
C ARG A 27 10.30 -3.52 12.39
N ASN A 28 10.60 -3.74 13.67
CA ASN A 28 10.36 -5.05 14.29
C ASN A 28 8.86 -5.36 14.37
N ALA A 29 8.01 -4.38 14.68
CA ALA A 29 6.56 -4.55 14.67
C ALA A 29 6.03 -4.84 13.26
N PHE A 30 6.57 -4.18 12.24
CA PHE A 30 6.23 -4.43 10.83
C PHE A 30 6.61 -5.85 10.41
N THR A 31 7.85 -6.28 10.67
CA THR A 31 8.30 -7.65 10.36
C THR A 31 7.48 -8.71 11.10
N ALA A 32 7.10 -8.44 12.36
CA ALA A 32 6.26 -9.35 13.13
C ALA A 32 4.82 -9.43 12.59
N ARG A 33 4.27 -8.30 12.10
CA ARG A 33 2.91 -8.23 11.55
C ARG A 33 2.81 -8.86 10.16
N TYR A 34 3.83 -8.67 9.32
CA TYR A 34 3.87 -9.13 7.93
C TYR A 34 5.05 -10.08 7.69
N PRO A 35 5.05 -11.30 8.25
CA PRO A 35 6.21 -12.19 8.15
C PRO A 35 6.47 -12.71 6.73
N THR A 36 5.49 -12.60 5.83
CA THR A 36 5.57 -13.08 4.44
C THR A 36 6.00 -12.00 3.45
N THR A 37 5.93 -10.71 3.81
CA THR A 37 6.28 -9.62 2.89
C THR A 37 7.79 -9.59 2.64
N THR A 38 8.19 -9.33 1.40
CA THR A 38 9.58 -9.11 1.03
C THR A 38 9.92 -7.62 0.93
N LEU A 39 8.95 -6.74 1.22
CA LEU A 39 9.04 -5.29 1.06
C LEU A 39 10.28 -4.66 1.71
N LEU A 40 10.63 -5.02 2.94
CA LEU A 40 11.81 -4.45 3.62
C LEU A 40 13.12 -4.79 2.90
N THR A 41 13.26 -6.05 2.46
CA THR A 41 14.45 -6.52 1.73
C THR A 41 14.52 -5.86 0.36
N ARG A 42 13.40 -5.79 -0.37
CA ARG A 42 13.32 -5.15 -1.69
C ARG A 42 13.62 -3.67 -1.61
N THR A 43 12.99 -2.97 -0.67
CA THR A 43 13.23 -1.54 -0.44
C THR A 43 14.70 -1.30 -0.17
N THR A 44 15.32 -2.11 0.69
CA THR A 44 16.78 -2.04 0.93
C THR A 44 17.60 -2.22 -0.34
N ALA A 45 17.24 -3.17 -1.20
CA ALA A 45 17.93 -3.38 -2.48
C ALA A 45 17.76 -2.21 -3.45
N ALA A 46 16.56 -1.60 -3.51
CA ALA A 46 16.24 -0.51 -4.42
C ALA A 46 16.87 0.83 -4.00
N THR A 47 16.97 1.09 -2.70
CA THR A 47 17.26 2.42 -2.15
C THR A 47 18.43 2.46 -1.16
N GLY A 48 18.96 1.31 -0.78
CA GLY A 48 20.04 1.16 0.20
C GLY A 48 19.58 1.12 1.67
N SER A 49 18.27 1.23 1.97
CA SER A 49 17.78 1.16 3.35
C SER A 49 16.33 0.69 3.47
N ALA A 50 16.06 -0.24 4.39
CA ALA A 50 14.70 -0.66 4.74
C ALA A 50 13.86 0.47 5.35
N CYS A 51 14.49 1.54 5.86
CA CYS A 51 13.76 2.67 6.42
C CYS A 51 12.90 3.38 5.37
N TYR A 52 13.16 3.19 4.08
CA TYR A 52 12.40 3.85 3.03
C TYR A 52 11.01 3.24 2.76
N VAL A 53 10.60 2.24 3.55
CA VAL A 53 9.17 1.87 3.66
C VAL A 53 8.37 3.01 4.30
N CYS A 54 9.00 3.81 5.16
CA CYS A 54 8.37 4.92 5.86
C CYS A 54 9.06 6.27 5.58
N HIS A 55 10.23 6.29 4.95
CA HIS A 55 11.04 7.51 4.79
C HIS A 55 11.34 7.79 3.33
N GLN A 56 11.73 9.02 3.02
CA GLN A 56 12.25 9.39 1.71
C GLN A 56 13.79 9.43 1.67
N PRO A 57 14.43 9.01 0.57
CA PRO A 57 15.86 9.23 0.34
C PRO A 57 16.19 10.70 0.07
N PRO A 58 17.45 11.12 0.28
CA PRO A 58 18.53 10.37 0.93
C PRO A 58 18.48 10.45 2.46
N ASN A 59 17.50 11.18 3.02
CA ASN A 59 17.51 11.56 4.41
C ASN A 59 16.43 10.84 5.23
N THR A 60 16.84 9.78 5.91
CA THR A 60 15.97 9.04 6.86
C THR A 60 15.55 9.87 8.09
N SER A 61 16.12 11.06 8.29
CA SER A 61 15.69 12.01 9.33
C SER A 61 14.71 13.10 8.83
N ALA A 62 14.37 13.12 7.53
CA ALA A 62 13.40 14.06 6.95
C ALA A 62 11.94 13.61 7.14
N ALA A 63 11.00 14.45 6.63
CA ALA A 63 9.61 14.05 6.41
C ALA A 63 9.59 12.71 5.66
N GLY A 64 8.75 11.78 6.11
CA GLY A 64 8.65 10.49 5.43
C GLY A 64 7.56 10.53 4.38
N ASN A 65 7.20 9.35 3.92
CA ASN A 65 6.11 9.18 2.97
C ASN A 65 4.74 9.23 3.66
N CYS A 66 3.69 9.17 2.86
CA CYS A 66 2.32 9.19 3.33
C CYS A 66 2.04 8.15 4.43
N TYR A 67 2.57 6.94 4.27
CA TYR A 67 2.45 5.87 5.26
C TYR A 67 3.05 6.26 6.63
N LYS A 68 4.20 6.91 6.66
CA LYS A 68 4.80 7.39 7.91
C LYS A 68 3.96 8.47 8.56
N ASP A 69 3.36 9.37 7.79
CA ASP A 69 2.52 10.42 8.37
C ASP A 69 1.30 9.80 9.07
N ALA A 70 0.68 8.79 8.45
CA ALA A 70 -0.38 7.99 9.05
C ALA A 70 0.09 7.29 10.35
N LEU A 71 1.25 6.61 10.33
CA LEU A 71 1.83 5.98 11.51
C LEU A 71 2.15 7.01 12.62
N THR A 72 2.70 8.16 12.24
CA THR A 72 3.11 9.23 13.17
C THR A 72 1.89 9.80 13.89
N ALA A 73 0.76 9.98 13.19
CA ALA A 73 -0.48 10.39 13.82
C ALA A 73 -0.94 9.41 14.92
N ARG A 74 -0.84 8.10 14.68
CA ARG A 74 -1.19 7.06 15.68
C ARG A 74 -0.22 7.03 16.84
N LEU A 75 1.08 7.12 16.57
CA LEU A 75 2.12 7.15 17.61
C LEU A 75 1.97 8.38 18.51
N ASN A 76 1.68 9.55 17.94
CA ASN A 76 1.40 10.78 18.69
C ASN A 76 0.11 10.69 19.52
N ALA A 77 -0.84 9.85 19.11
CA ALA A 77 -2.03 9.50 19.90
C ALA A 77 -1.75 8.47 21.01
N GLY A 78 -0.48 8.12 21.27
CA GLY A 78 -0.07 7.22 22.34
C GLY A 78 -0.16 5.73 21.99
N ARG A 79 -0.36 5.39 20.72
CA ARG A 79 -0.33 3.99 20.27
C ARG A 79 1.08 3.41 20.33
N THR A 80 1.17 2.11 20.57
CA THR A 80 2.42 1.36 20.33
C THR A 80 2.67 1.21 18.83
N ALA A 81 3.88 0.86 18.41
CA ALA A 81 4.19 0.63 17.00
C ALA A 81 3.30 -0.46 16.38
N ALA A 82 3.04 -1.56 17.10
CA ALA A 82 2.16 -2.63 16.62
C ALA A 82 0.71 -2.16 16.46
N GLN A 83 0.21 -1.35 17.40
CA GLN A 83 -1.13 -0.76 17.30
C GLN A 83 -1.21 0.27 16.17
N ALA A 84 -0.18 1.10 15.99
CA ALA A 84 -0.14 2.09 14.92
C ALA A 84 -0.19 1.43 13.54
N ILE A 85 0.57 0.35 13.33
CA ILE A 85 0.55 -0.44 12.09
C ILE A 85 -0.85 -1.03 11.86
N ALA A 86 -1.44 -1.68 12.87
CA ALA A 86 -2.79 -2.24 12.74
C ALA A 86 -3.86 -1.17 12.47
N ASP A 87 -3.76 0.00 13.11
CA ASP A 87 -4.71 1.10 12.96
C ASP A 87 -4.72 1.71 11.54
N VAL A 88 -3.65 1.51 10.75
CA VAL A 88 -3.53 2.05 9.39
C VAL A 88 -3.74 1.01 8.30
N GLU A 89 -3.95 -0.28 8.61
CA GLU A 89 -4.06 -1.34 7.60
C GLU A 89 -5.12 -1.08 6.52
N ASN A 90 -6.29 -0.57 6.93
CA ASN A 90 -7.39 -0.27 6.01
C ASN A 90 -7.36 1.16 5.47
N MET A 91 -6.31 1.93 5.74
CA MET A 91 -6.13 3.25 5.17
C MET A 91 -5.44 3.12 3.80
N ASP A 92 -5.87 3.93 2.86
CA ASP A 92 -5.14 4.25 1.64
C ASP A 92 -4.31 5.49 1.97
N SER A 93 -3.02 5.33 2.29
CA SER A 93 -2.22 6.44 2.81
C SER A 93 -1.84 7.42 1.72
N ASP A 94 -1.54 6.94 0.52
CA ASP A 94 -1.02 7.73 -0.58
C ASP A 94 -2.07 8.07 -1.66
N GLY A 95 -3.28 7.57 -1.51
CA GLY A 95 -4.46 7.99 -2.26
C GLY A 95 -4.56 7.34 -3.64
N ASP A 96 -3.94 6.18 -3.83
CA ASP A 96 -3.96 5.45 -5.11
C ASP A 96 -5.12 4.45 -5.25
N GLY A 97 -5.98 4.37 -4.23
CA GLY A 97 -7.15 3.51 -4.21
C GLY A 97 -6.88 2.11 -3.63
N VAL A 98 -5.65 1.80 -3.19
CA VAL A 98 -5.31 0.52 -2.56
C VAL A 98 -5.04 0.71 -1.08
N SER A 99 -5.52 -0.20 -0.24
CA SER A 99 -5.25 -0.13 1.20
C SER A 99 -3.81 -0.53 1.51
N ASN A 100 -3.22 0.05 2.56
CA ASN A 100 -1.88 -0.28 3.01
C ASN A 100 -1.68 -1.79 3.20
N LEU A 101 -2.69 -2.49 3.74
CA LEU A 101 -2.63 -3.94 3.94
C LEU A 101 -2.54 -4.69 2.60
N ASP A 102 -3.37 -4.31 1.63
CA ASP A 102 -3.38 -4.93 0.31
C ASP A 102 -2.05 -4.68 -0.39
N GLU A 103 -1.51 -3.47 -0.32
CA GLU A 103 -0.19 -3.16 -0.88
C GLU A 103 0.91 -4.01 -0.25
N ILE A 104 1.00 -4.04 1.10
CA ILE A 104 2.07 -4.73 1.82
C ILE A 104 2.04 -6.25 1.58
N THR A 105 0.86 -6.82 1.34
CA THR A 105 0.65 -8.26 1.23
C THR A 105 0.42 -8.77 -0.18
N ALA A 106 0.20 -7.89 -1.16
CA ALA A 106 -0.01 -8.27 -2.55
C ALA A 106 1.26 -8.87 -3.18
N PRO A 107 1.12 -9.99 -3.92
CA PRO A 107 2.17 -10.48 -4.80
C PRO A 107 2.48 -9.44 -5.88
N ARG A 108 3.76 -9.31 -6.21
CA ARG A 108 4.20 -8.36 -7.23
C ARG A 108 4.02 -8.91 -8.64
N ALA A 109 3.34 -8.15 -9.49
CA ALA A 109 3.15 -8.50 -10.90
C ALA A 109 4.44 -8.29 -11.72
N ASP A 110 5.24 -7.29 -11.36
CA ASP A 110 6.50 -6.93 -12.02
C ASP A 110 7.70 -7.75 -11.54
N MET A 111 7.58 -8.43 -10.40
CA MET A 111 8.66 -9.20 -9.77
C MET A 111 8.15 -10.54 -9.19
N PRO A 112 8.08 -11.61 -10.01
CA PRO A 112 7.60 -12.92 -9.56
C PRO A 112 8.33 -13.41 -8.30
N GLY A 113 7.56 -13.84 -7.30
CA GLY A 113 8.06 -14.32 -6.01
C GLY A 113 8.36 -13.22 -4.98
N GLN A 114 8.16 -11.95 -5.31
CA GLN A 114 8.17 -10.84 -4.35
C GLN A 114 6.76 -10.55 -3.84
N ILE A 115 6.68 -10.11 -2.59
CA ILE A 115 5.43 -9.74 -1.93
C ILE A 115 5.63 -8.35 -1.34
N GLY A 116 4.69 -7.45 -1.62
CA GLY A 116 4.63 -6.12 -1.03
C GLY A 116 5.02 -5.00 -1.99
N TYR A 117 4.10 -4.06 -2.11
CA TYR A 117 4.25 -2.71 -2.64
C TYR A 117 4.44 -1.73 -1.47
N ASN A 118 4.98 -0.55 -1.73
CA ASN A 118 5.28 0.41 -0.67
C ASN A 118 4.04 1.26 -0.35
N PRO A 119 3.47 1.17 0.87
CA PRO A 119 2.17 1.73 1.23
C PRO A 119 2.08 3.26 1.32
N GLY A 120 3.08 3.95 0.78
CA GLY A 120 3.14 5.40 0.78
C GLY A 120 3.78 5.94 -0.50
N LEU A 121 3.92 5.11 -1.54
CA LEU A 121 4.50 5.47 -2.82
C LEU A 121 3.60 4.94 -3.93
N ILE A 122 3.40 5.77 -4.96
CA ILE A 122 2.47 5.47 -6.04
C ILE A 122 3.16 5.30 -7.40
N GLY A 123 2.46 4.61 -8.29
CA GLY A 123 2.73 4.59 -9.72
C GLY A 123 3.95 3.78 -10.15
N PRO A 124 4.34 3.88 -11.43
CA PRO A 124 5.33 2.98 -12.04
C PRO A 124 6.76 3.20 -11.57
N THR A 125 7.03 4.31 -10.87
CA THR A 125 8.38 4.70 -10.43
C THR A 125 8.50 4.86 -8.91
N GLY A 126 7.40 4.64 -8.18
CA GLY A 126 7.34 4.82 -6.73
C GLY A 126 7.56 6.27 -6.35
N ALA A 127 6.67 7.14 -6.77
CA ALA A 127 6.69 8.55 -6.39
C ALA A 127 5.92 8.75 -5.07
N ASP A 128 6.30 9.70 -4.24
CA ASP A 128 5.63 9.96 -2.97
C ASP A 128 4.67 11.15 -3.10
N PRO A 129 3.35 10.94 -3.10
CA PRO A 129 2.40 12.02 -3.32
C PRO A 129 2.32 13.00 -2.15
N CYS A 130 2.80 12.63 -0.96
CA CYS A 130 2.85 13.51 0.21
C CYS A 130 4.12 14.36 0.28
N SER A 131 5.11 14.08 -0.58
CA SER A 131 6.34 14.87 -0.64
C SER A 131 6.16 16.19 -1.38
N ALA A 132 7.03 17.16 -1.08
CA ALA A 132 7.05 18.45 -1.77
C ALA A 132 7.31 18.32 -3.30
N ASN A 133 7.88 17.19 -3.74
CA ASN A 133 8.15 16.91 -5.15
C ASN A 133 7.51 15.58 -5.55
N SER A 134 6.18 15.54 -5.56
CA SER A 134 5.35 14.34 -5.76
C SER A 134 5.54 13.58 -7.08
N SER A 135 6.37 14.08 -8.01
CA SER A 135 6.72 13.40 -9.26
C SER A 135 8.13 12.80 -9.27
N THR A 136 8.90 12.93 -8.19
CA THR A 136 10.28 12.41 -8.15
C THR A 136 10.28 10.92 -7.80
N PRO A 137 10.87 10.04 -8.64
CA PRO A 137 11.00 8.62 -8.32
C PRO A 137 11.78 8.37 -7.03
N VAL A 138 11.23 7.57 -6.11
CA VAL A 138 11.91 7.13 -4.90
C VAL A 138 12.59 5.77 -5.12
N THR A 139 11.87 4.80 -5.66
CA THR A 139 12.39 3.42 -5.83
C THR A 139 12.73 3.08 -7.28
N ASN A 140 12.21 3.85 -8.25
CA ASN A 140 12.22 3.48 -9.68
C ASN A 140 11.60 2.10 -9.93
N GLN A 141 10.60 1.73 -9.14
CA GLN A 141 9.85 0.48 -9.25
C GLN A 141 8.36 0.79 -9.20
N LEU A 142 7.52 -0.14 -9.68
CA LEU A 142 6.08 -0.03 -9.53
C LEU A 142 5.72 -0.07 -8.03
N GLU A 143 5.09 0.95 -7.46
CA GLU A 143 4.72 0.91 -6.03
C GLU A 143 3.22 0.94 -5.77
N THR A 144 2.41 1.02 -6.82
CA THR A 144 0.98 0.71 -6.75
C THR A 144 0.78 -0.71 -7.25
N PRO A 145 0.18 -1.63 -6.49
CA PRO A 145 -0.30 -2.88 -7.04
C PRO A 145 -1.21 -2.56 -8.23
N PRO A 146 -1.22 -3.37 -9.31
CA PRO A 146 -2.37 -3.34 -10.20
C PRO A 146 -3.60 -3.45 -9.29
N PRO A 147 -4.58 -2.53 -9.36
CA PRO A 147 -5.74 -2.60 -8.50
C PRO A 147 -6.27 -4.03 -8.58
N PRO A 148 -6.63 -4.67 -7.44
CA PRO A 148 -7.22 -6.00 -7.47
C PRO A 148 -8.33 -5.96 -8.50
N ARG A 149 -8.16 -6.70 -9.63
CA ARG A 149 -8.92 -6.48 -10.87
C ARG A 149 -10.34 -6.13 -10.50
N CYS A 150 -10.71 -4.87 -10.71
CA CYS A 150 -12.04 -4.44 -10.39
C CYS A 150 -12.96 -5.37 -11.18
N VAL A 151 -13.87 -6.03 -10.49
CA VAL A 151 -14.81 -6.94 -11.14
C VAL A 151 -15.76 -6.17 -12.08
N ALA A 152 -15.75 -4.84 -12.03
CA ALA A 152 -16.46 -3.98 -12.98
C ALA A 152 -15.56 -3.35 -14.07
N ASP A 153 -14.25 -3.60 -14.09
CA ASP A 153 -13.32 -3.18 -15.16
C ASP A 153 -13.14 -4.36 -16.13
N PHE A 154 -13.96 -4.36 -17.18
CA PHE A 154 -14.10 -5.43 -18.15
C PHE A 154 -13.57 -5.04 -19.54
N ASP A 155 -13.55 -3.76 -19.91
CA ASP A 155 -13.23 -3.33 -21.27
C ASP A 155 -12.64 -1.91 -21.34
N ASP A 156 -11.59 -1.76 -22.14
CA ASP A 156 -10.85 -0.53 -22.42
C ASP A 156 -11.50 0.37 -23.50
N GLY A 157 -12.79 0.15 -23.80
CA GLY A 157 -13.50 0.80 -24.90
C GLY A 157 -13.26 0.18 -26.27
N SER A 158 -12.52 -0.94 -26.36
CA SER A 158 -12.33 -1.66 -27.63
C SER A 158 -13.45 -2.65 -27.96
N GLY A 159 -14.27 -3.02 -26.98
CA GLY A 159 -15.29 -4.07 -27.06
C GLY A 159 -14.70 -5.48 -27.15
N THR A 160 -13.48 -5.69 -26.67
CA THR A 160 -12.77 -6.98 -26.71
C THR A 160 -12.69 -7.69 -25.36
N GLY A 161 -13.13 -7.04 -24.27
CA GLY A 161 -13.04 -7.57 -22.92
C GLY A 161 -11.66 -7.42 -22.31
N THR A 162 -10.93 -6.37 -22.68
CA THR A 162 -9.59 -6.09 -22.16
C THR A 162 -9.69 -4.97 -21.12
N PRO A 163 -9.49 -5.23 -19.82
CA PRO A 163 -9.54 -4.21 -18.77
C PRO A 163 -8.41 -3.16 -18.90
N ASP A 164 -8.67 -1.89 -18.56
CA ASP A 164 -7.68 -0.79 -18.60
C ASP A 164 -7.38 -0.13 -17.24
N GLY A 165 -8.01 -0.60 -16.18
CA GLY A 165 -7.90 -0.04 -14.83
C GLY A 165 -8.92 1.06 -14.53
N GLY A 166 -9.74 1.47 -15.50
CA GLY A 166 -10.88 2.35 -15.32
C GLY A 166 -12.18 1.56 -15.20
N VAL A 167 -13.16 2.12 -14.47
CA VAL A 167 -14.56 1.65 -14.52
C VAL A 167 -15.38 2.74 -15.18
N THR A 168 -15.84 2.47 -16.39
CA THR A 168 -16.46 3.42 -17.31
C THR A 168 -17.69 2.83 -18.00
N ILE A 169 -18.44 3.64 -18.73
CA ILE A 169 -19.61 3.14 -19.45
C ILE A 169 -19.29 2.00 -20.44
N ASP A 170 -18.05 1.95 -20.95
CA ASP A 170 -17.62 0.93 -21.88
C ASP A 170 -17.58 -0.47 -21.22
N ASP A 171 -17.17 -0.55 -19.96
CA ASP A 171 -17.21 -1.77 -19.15
C ASP A 171 -18.63 -2.30 -18.95
N LEU A 172 -19.56 -1.40 -18.59
CA LEU A 172 -20.97 -1.76 -18.40
C LEU A 172 -21.58 -2.30 -19.69
N LEU A 173 -21.31 -1.64 -20.82
CA LEU A 173 -21.83 -2.08 -22.12
C LEU A 173 -21.25 -3.42 -22.55
N TYR A 174 -19.95 -3.65 -22.34
CA TYR A 174 -19.34 -4.95 -22.61
C TYR A 174 -19.91 -6.04 -21.70
N TYR A 175 -19.99 -5.79 -20.39
CA TYR A 175 -20.53 -6.74 -19.41
C TYR A 175 -21.97 -7.15 -19.75
N LEU A 176 -22.86 -6.19 -20.03
CA LEU A 176 -24.24 -6.49 -20.42
C LEU A 176 -24.30 -7.35 -21.69
N GLY A 177 -23.42 -7.10 -22.65
CA GLY A 177 -23.32 -7.91 -23.87
C GLY A 177 -22.97 -9.37 -23.59
N ILE A 178 -21.98 -9.64 -22.73
CA ILE A 178 -21.58 -11.02 -22.38
C ILE A 178 -22.55 -11.69 -21.41
N PHE A 179 -23.21 -10.91 -20.54
CA PHE A 179 -24.26 -11.35 -19.62
C PHE A 179 -25.48 -11.88 -20.37
N GLU A 180 -26.01 -11.11 -21.32
CA GLU A 180 -27.17 -11.53 -22.14
C GLU A 180 -26.90 -12.78 -22.99
N GLN A 181 -25.63 -13.04 -23.29
CA GLN A 181 -25.17 -14.24 -24.00
C GLN A 181 -24.93 -15.44 -23.07
N GLY A 182 -24.97 -15.26 -21.75
CA GLY A 182 -24.65 -16.29 -20.76
C GLY A 182 -23.19 -16.76 -20.83
N VAL A 183 -22.27 -15.87 -21.18
CA VAL A 183 -20.83 -16.18 -21.25
C VAL A 183 -20.28 -16.31 -19.83
N THR A 184 -19.53 -17.37 -19.54
CA THR A 184 -18.96 -17.66 -18.20
C THR A 184 -18.08 -16.53 -17.64
N ALA A 185 -17.57 -15.62 -18.47
CA ALA A 185 -16.86 -14.43 -17.98
C ALA A 185 -17.78 -13.47 -17.21
N ALA A 186 -19.11 -13.56 -17.38
CA ALA A 186 -20.09 -12.76 -16.66
C ALA A 186 -20.51 -13.37 -15.31
N ASP A 187 -20.09 -14.61 -15.00
CA ASP A 187 -20.26 -15.29 -13.71
C ASP A 187 -19.26 -14.72 -12.72
N VAL A 188 -19.72 -13.76 -11.92
CA VAL A 188 -18.92 -12.96 -10.99
C VAL A 188 -19.39 -13.10 -9.55
N ASP A 189 -20.58 -13.64 -9.27
CA ASP A 189 -21.09 -13.84 -7.91
C ASP A 189 -22.13 -14.97 -7.81
N ASP A 190 -22.14 -15.66 -6.68
CA ASP A 190 -22.98 -16.81 -6.34
C ASP A 190 -24.26 -16.42 -5.58
N GLY A 191 -24.61 -15.12 -5.57
CA GLY A 191 -25.68 -14.55 -4.75
C GLY A 191 -25.28 -14.25 -3.31
N SER A 192 -24.01 -14.43 -2.94
CA SER A 192 -23.50 -14.03 -1.62
C SER A 192 -23.07 -12.56 -1.54
N ALA A 193 -22.97 -11.87 -2.68
CA ALA A 193 -22.39 -10.55 -2.82
C ALA A 193 -20.93 -10.47 -2.33
N THR A 194 -20.18 -11.56 -2.49
CA THR A 194 -18.75 -11.62 -2.13
C THR A 194 -17.82 -11.63 -3.34
N GLY A 195 -18.37 -11.72 -4.56
CA GLY A 195 -17.59 -11.87 -5.79
C GLY A 195 -17.12 -13.30 -6.03
N THR A 196 -17.87 -14.29 -5.53
CA THR A 196 -17.52 -15.71 -5.68
C THR A 196 -18.34 -16.32 -6.80
N PRO A 197 -17.77 -16.74 -7.94
CA PRO A 197 -18.52 -17.36 -9.04
C PRO A 197 -19.09 -18.75 -8.68
N ASP A 198 -20.29 -19.11 -9.17
CA ASP A 198 -20.93 -20.43 -8.95
C ASP A 198 -21.07 -21.33 -10.19
N GLY A 199 -20.62 -20.85 -11.34
CA GLY A 199 -20.74 -21.52 -12.62
C GLY A 199 -22.00 -21.16 -13.41
N GLY A 200 -22.91 -20.36 -12.84
CA GLY A 200 -24.10 -19.82 -13.48
C GLY A 200 -23.91 -18.35 -13.86
N VAL A 201 -24.57 -17.92 -14.94
CA VAL A 201 -24.76 -16.47 -15.23
C VAL A 201 -26.22 -16.16 -14.94
N THR A 202 -26.47 -15.45 -13.85
CA THR A 202 -27.78 -15.22 -13.26
C THR A 202 -27.95 -13.75 -12.85
N ILE A 203 -29.14 -13.38 -12.39
CA ILE A 203 -29.39 -11.99 -11.97
C ILE A 203 -28.47 -11.55 -10.81
N ASP A 204 -27.99 -12.49 -10.00
CA ASP A 204 -27.11 -12.19 -8.88
C ASP A 204 -25.76 -11.63 -9.33
N ASP A 205 -25.21 -12.14 -10.44
CA ASP A 205 -24.01 -11.62 -11.09
C ASP A 205 -24.17 -10.17 -11.53
N LEU A 206 -25.27 -9.87 -12.21
CA LEU A 206 -25.57 -8.52 -12.70
C LEU A 206 -25.73 -7.54 -11.53
N LEU A 207 -26.41 -7.95 -10.46
CA LEU A 207 -26.58 -7.11 -9.28
C LEU A 207 -25.26 -6.85 -8.57
N TYR A 208 -24.41 -7.86 -8.44
CA TYR A 208 -23.07 -7.70 -7.89
C TYR A 208 -22.23 -6.75 -8.77
N PHE A 209 -22.17 -7.00 -10.08
CA PHE A 209 -21.46 -6.13 -11.02
C PHE A 209 -21.90 -4.67 -10.91
N LEU A 210 -23.21 -4.38 -10.89
CA LEU A 210 -23.70 -3.01 -10.83
C LEU A 210 -23.33 -2.29 -9.53
N ILE A 211 -23.32 -2.99 -8.40
CA ILE A 211 -22.87 -2.43 -7.12
C ILE A 211 -21.39 -2.01 -7.21
N ARG A 212 -20.56 -2.87 -7.82
CA ARG A 212 -19.12 -2.62 -7.99
C ARG A 212 -18.85 -1.54 -9.03
N PHE A 213 -19.65 -1.51 -10.10
CA PHE A 213 -19.63 -0.49 -11.13
C PHE A 213 -19.92 0.90 -10.55
N GLU A 214 -20.99 1.05 -9.77
CA GLU A 214 -21.34 2.32 -9.13
C GLU A 214 -20.31 2.76 -8.08
N ALA A 215 -19.64 1.81 -7.43
CA ALA A 215 -18.54 2.09 -6.52
C ALA A 215 -17.25 2.52 -7.25
N GLY A 216 -17.15 2.28 -8.56
CA GLY A 216 -15.91 2.40 -9.32
C GLY A 216 -14.87 1.33 -8.93
N CYS A 217 -15.31 0.26 -8.25
CA CYS A 217 -14.50 -0.87 -7.81
C CYS A 217 -15.33 -2.04 -7.28
#